data_AF-A0A9N7URI7-F1
#
_entry.id   AF-A0A9N7URI7-F1
#
_cell.length_a   1.000
_cell.length_b   1.000
_cell.length_c   1.000
_cell.angle_alpha   90.00
_cell.angle_beta   90.00
_cell.angle_gamma   90.00
#
_symmetry.space_group_name_H-M   'P 1'
#
loop_
_entity.id
_entity.type
_entity.pdbx_description
1 polymer ?
#
loop_
_entity_poly.entity_id
_entity_poly.type
_entity_poly.pdbx_seq_one_letter_code
_entity_poly.pdbx_strand_id
1 'polypeptide(L)'
;MSPLRPALCAISPSSLDRLYQRCAEYKKHGADFAKWRCVLKITKNTPSQLAIMENANVLARYASICQMHGIVPIVEPEILPDGEHDLQRCQYVTEKVSEEKV
;
A
#
# COMPACT_ATOMS: atom_id res chain seq x y z
N MET A 1 -1.85 3.32 26.15
CA MET A 1 -0.82 3.32 25.09
C MET A 1 -0.60 1.89 24.64
N SER A 2 -1.25 1.48 23.56
CA SER A 2 -1.09 0.13 23.02
C SER A 2 0.21 0.07 22.19
N PRO A 3 1.02 -1.00 22.33
CA PRO A 3 2.29 -1.09 21.61
C PRO A 3 2.04 -1.19 20.11
N LEU A 4 2.76 -0.37 19.34
CA LEU A 4 2.75 -0.34 17.89
C LEU A 4 3.24 -1.69 17.35
N ARG A 5 2.35 -2.45 16.70
CA ARG A 5 2.73 -3.64 15.95
C ARG A 5 3.56 -3.22 14.72
N PRO A 6 4.67 -3.90 14.41
CA PRO A 6 5.51 -3.59 13.25
C PRO A 6 4.84 -4.13 11.97
N ALA A 7 3.74 -3.50 11.57
CA ALA A 7 3.12 -3.57 10.26
C ALA A 7 2.23 -2.33 10.14
N LEU A 8 2.81 -1.24 9.62
CA LEU A 8 2.18 0.08 9.53
C LEU A 8 1.16 0.15 8.37
N CYS A 9 0.27 -0.83 8.28
CA CYS A 9 -0.89 -0.81 7.42
C CYS A 9 -2.05 -1.59 8.06
N ALA A 10 -2.39 -1.29 9.32
CA ALA A 10 -3.62 -1.79 9.92
C ALA A 10 -4.81 -1.03 9.31
N ILE A 11 -5.39 -1.55 8.23
CA ILE A 11 -6.56 -0.99 7.55
C ILE A 11 -7.78 -1.77 8.03
N SER A 12 -8.73 -1.08 8.68
CA SER A 12 -10.02 -1.66 9.03
C SER A 12 -10.92 -1.74 7.78
N PRO A 13 -11.81 -2.75 7.65
CA PRO A 13 -12.78 -2.82 6.55
C PRO A 13 -13.56 -1.53 6.35
N SER A 14 -13.91 -0.86 7.46
CA SER A 14 -14.59 0.44 7.49
C SER A 14 -13.84 1.59 6.82
N SER A 15 -12.53 1.47 6.61
CA SER A 15 -11.74 2.48 5.90
C SER A 15 -11.83 2.35 4.37
N LEU A 16 -12.05 1.13 3.84
CA LEU A 16 -12.29 0.91 2.41
C LEU A 16 -13.70 1.32 2.00
N ASP A 17 -14.70 1.12 2.85
CA ASP A 17 -16.07 1.59 2.59
C ASP A 17 -16.12 3.13 2.48
N ARG A 18 -15.38 3.82 3.34
CA ARG A 18 -15.24 5.28 3.28
C ARG A 18 -14.46 5.73 2.04
N LEU A 19 -13.49 4.94 1.57
CA LEU A 19 -12.75 5.25 0.35
C LEU A 19 -13.69 5.27 -0.87
N TYR A 20 -14.60 4.30 -0.98
CA TYR A 20 -15.58 4.24 -2.07
C TYR A 20 -16.39 5.54 -2.19
N GLN A 21 -16.98 6.00 -1.08
CA GLN A 21 -17.77 7.23 -1.05
C GLN A 21 -16.92 8.47 -1.39
N ARG A 22 -15.68 8.53 -0.87
CA ARG A 22 -14.76 9.63 -1.13
C ARG A 22 -14.31 9.70 -2.59
N CYS A 23 -14.10 8.57 -3.26
CA CYS A 23 -13.75 8.56 -4.68
C CYS A 23 -14.86 9.17 -5.54
N ALA A 24 -16.13 8.85 -5.27
CA ALA A 24 -17.26 9.46 -5.96
C ALA A 24 -17.30 10.98 -5.74
N GLU A 25 -17.11 11.42 -4.49
CA GLU A 25 -17.12 12.84 -4.13
C GLU A 25 -15.95 13.59 -4.79
N TYR A 26 -14.72 13.07 -4.71
CA TYR A 26 -13.56 13.70 -5.32
C TYR A 26 -13.67 13.77 -6.84
N LYS A 27 -14.24 12.75 -7.50
CA LYS A 27 -14.48 12.83 -8.94
C LYS A 27 -15.46 13.95 -9.29
N LYS A 28 -16.53 14.12 -8.49
CA LYS A 28 -17.47 15.24 -8.65
C LYS A 28 -16.78 16.61 -8.49
N HIS A 29 -15.74 16.68 -7.66
CA HIS A 29 -14.92 17.87 -7.47
C HIS A 29 -13.75 18.01 -8.47
N GLY A 30 -13.67 17.15 -9.49
CA GLY A 30 -12.70 17.27 -10.58
C GLY A 30 -11.37 16.55 -10.35
N ALA A 31 -11.28 15.65 -9.37
CA ALA A 31 -10.09 14.81 -9.21
C ALA A 31 -10.06 13.70 -10.27
N ASP A 32 -8.94 13.59 -11.00
CA ASP A 32 -8.76 12.56 -12.04
C ASP A 32 -7.82 11.44 -11.62
N PHE A 33 -7.02 11.63 -10.57
CA PHE A 33 -6.16 10.61 -10.01
C PHE A 33 -6.14 10.69 -8.48
N ALA A 34 -5.79 9.58 -7.84
CA ALA A 34 -5.57 9.47 -6.41
C ALA A 34 -4.25 8.74 -6.16
N LYS A 35 -3.74 8.82 -4.94
CA LYS A 35 -2.51 8.13 -4.52
C LYS A 35 -2.73 7.41 -3.20
N TRP A 36 -2.28 6.15 -3.12
CA TRP A 36 -2.21 5.41 -1.87
C TRP A 36 -0.81 4.86 -1.65
N ARG A 37 -0.21 5.23 -0.52
CA ARG A 37 1.14 4.85 -0.13
C ARG A 37 1.09 3.81 0.98
N CYS A 38 1.62 2.64 0.69
CA CYS A 38 1.89 1.58 1.66
C CYS A 38 3.38 1.62 1.99
N VAL A 39 3.75 1.36 3.24
CA VAL A 39 5.13 1.50 3.70
C VAL A 39 5.65 0.16 4.23
N LEU A 40 6.76 -0.29 3.68
CA LEU A 40 7.46 -1.52 4.04
C LEU A 40 8.87 -1.17 4.52
N LYS A 41 9.35 -1.89 5.54
CA LYS A 41 10.68 -1.64 6.12
C LYS A 41 11.56 -2.87 5.98
N ILE A 42 12.81 -2.67 5.55
CA ILE A 42 13.82 -3.72 5.52
C ILE A 42 14.46 -3.83 6.91
N THR A 43 14.37 -5.01 7.50
CA THR A 43 15.15 -5.40 8.69
C THR A 43 15.62 -6.84 8.50
N LYS A 44 16.23 -7.43 9.54
CA LYS A 44 16.63 -8.85 9.51
C LYS A 44 15.49 -9.80 9.13
N ASN A 45 14.26 -9.49 9.57
CA ASN A 45 13.09 -10.37 9.41
C ASN A 45 11.93 -9.71 8.65
N THR A 46 12.11 -8.50 8.11
CA THR A 46 11.06 -7.75 7.41
C THR A 46 11.54 -7.27 6.03
N PRO A 47 10.60 -7.05 5.08
CA PRO A 47 9.17 -7.33 5.18
C PRO A 47 8.87 -8.84 5.26
N SER A 48 7.89 -9.22 6.07
CA SER A 48 7.41 -10.61 6.11
C SER A 48 6.52 -10.87 4.90
N GLN A 49 6.40 -12.12 4.46
CA GLN A 49 5.51 -12.47 3.34
C GLN A 49 4.07 -12.02 3.59
N LEU A 50 3.57 -12.16 4.82
CA LEU A 50 2.25 -11.68 5.22
C LEU A 50 2.12 -10.17 4.99
N ALA A 51 3.12 -9.38 5.42
CA ALA A 51 3.09 -7.94 5.22
C ALA A 51 3.10 -7.55 3.74
N ILE A 52 3.87 -8.26 2.90
CA ILE A 52 3.87 -8.03 1.45
C ILE A 52 2.46 -8.31 0.87
N MET A 53 1.91 -9.49 1.16
CA MET A 53 0.60 -9.92 0.68
C MET A 53 -0.53 -9.00 1.14
N GLU A 54 -0.54 -8.55 2.39
CA GLU A 54 -1.54 -7.62 2.92
C GLU A 54 -1.48 -6.26 2.24
N ASN A 55 -0.27 -5.70 2.05
CA ASN A 55 -0.11 -4.41 1.38
C ASN A 55 -0.49 -4.50 -0.11
N ALA A 56 -0.13 -5.59 -0.79
CA ALA A 56 -0.53 -5.83 -2.17
C ALA A 56 -2.06 -5.92 -2.30
N ASN A 57 -2.72 -6.70 -1.43
CA ASN A 57 -4.19 -6.81 -1.36
C ASN A 57 -4.88 -5.45 -1.17
N VAL A 58 -4.37 -4.64 -0.26
CA VAL A 58 -4.90 -3.29 0.00
C VAL A 58 -4.80 -2.42 -1.23
N LEU A 59 -3.61 -2.36 -1.85
CA LEU A 59 -3.35 -1.51 -3.01
C LEU A 59 -4.21 -1.94 -4.21
N ALA A 60 -4.42 -3.23 -4.41
CA ALA A 60 -5.31 -3.75 -5.45
C ALA A 60 -6.77 -3.34 -5.22
N ARG A 61 -7.28 -3.48 -3.98
CA ARG A 61 -8.64 -3.04 -3.63
C ARG A 61 -8.81 -1.53 -3.79
N TYR A 62 -7.83 -0.76 -3.32
CA TYR A 62 -7.78 0.69 -3.51
C TYR A 62 -7.84 1.07 -5.00
N ALA A 63 -7.03 0.41 -5.84
CA ALA A 63 -6.98 0.67 -7.27
C ALA A 63 -8.32 0.35 -7.94
N SER A 64 -8.92 -0.80 -7.60
CA SER A 64 -10.23 -1.21 -8.08
C SER A 64 -11.31 -0.17 -7.75
N ILE A 65 -11.37 0.31 -6.50
CA ILE A 65 -12.33 1.33 -6.06
C ILE A 65 -12.15 2.65 -6.80
N CYS A 66 -10.91 3.10 -7.04
CA CYS A 66 -10.62 4.31 -7.80
C CYS A 66 -11.11 4.17 -9.25
N GLN A 67 -10.78 3.06 -9.90
CA GLN A 67 -11.16 2.80 -11.29
C GLN A 67 -12.68 2.74 -11.48
N MET A 68 -13.43 2.17 -10.53
CA MET A 68 -14.90 2.16 -10.54
C MET A 68 -15.52 3.58 -10.59
N HIS A 69 -14.81 4.60 -10.11
CA HIS A 69 -15.26 5.99 -10.11
C HIS A 69 -14.55 6.88 -11.14
N GLY A 70 -13.81 6.28 -12.08
CA GLY A 70 -13.08 7.04 -13.10
C GLY A 70 -11.92 7.88 -12.54
N ILE A 71 -11.32 7.43 -11.43
CA ILE A 71 -10.10 7.99 -10.86
C ILE A 71 -8.94 7.05 -11.19
N VAL A 72 -7.85 7.60 -11.73
CA VAL A 72 -6.60 6.86 -11.97
C VAL A 72 -5.89 6.60 -10.62
N PRO A 73 -5.66 5.34 -10.23
CA PRO A 73 -4.95 5.04 -8.98
C PRO A 73 -3.44 5.06 -9.17
N ILE A 74 -2.74 5.83 -8.33
CA ILE A 74 -1.29 5.73 -8.14
C ILE A 74 -1.04 4.75 -7.00
N VAL A 75 -0.50 3.59 -7.35
CA VAL A 75 -0.15 2.50 -6.45
C VAL A 75 1.30 2.66 -6.00
N GLU A 76 1.53 2.93 -4.72
CA GLU A 76 2.85 3.28 -4.19
C GLU A 76 3.25 2.37 -3.01
N PRO A 77 3.78 1.17 -3.28
CA PRO A 77 4.38 0.32 -2.27
C PRO A 77 5.80 0.80 -1.97
N GLU A 78 5.94 1.75 -1.04
CA GLU A 78 7.22 2.32 -0.68
C GLU A 78 8.02 1.39 0.24
N ILE A 79 9.28 1.18 -0.12
CA ILE A 79 10.27 0.49 0.72
C ILE A 79 11.17 1.55 1.34
N LEU A 80 11.19 1.61 2.67
CA LEU A 80 11.99 2.57 3.40
C LEU A 80 13.49 2.29 3.26
N PRO A 81 14.33 3.32 3.05
CA PRO A 81 15.78 3.18 2.98
C PRO A 81 16.43 2.95 4.36
N ASP A 82 15.67 3.09 5.45
CA ASP A 82 16.18 2.93 6.81
C ASP A 82 16.84 1.56 7.05
N GLY A 83 18.07 1.58 7.58
CA GLY A 83 18.79 0.41 8.07
C GLY A 83 20.14 0.22 7.39
N GLU A 84 20.81 -0.89 7.74
CA GLU A 84 22.17 -1.23 7.29
C GLU A 84 22.19 -2.24 6.14
N HIS A 85 21.11 -2.31 5.36
CA HIS A 85 21.01 -3.26 4.26
C HIS A 85 21.76 -2.75 3.02
N ASP A 86 22.31 -3.66 2.24
CA ASP A 86 23.01 -3.31 0.99
C ASP A 86 22.04 -3.14 -0.19
N LEU A 87 22.60 -2.73 -1.33
CA LEU A 87 21.86 -2.53 -2.56
C LEU A 87 21.18 -3.83 -3.05
N GLN A 88 21.85 -4.97 -2.90
CA GLN A 88 21.32 -6.28 -3.32
C GLN A 88 20.07 -6.64 -2.51
N ARG A 89 20.09 -6.41 -1.21
CA ARG A 89 18.94 -6.63 -0.34
C ARG A 89 17.79 -5.68 -0.68
N CYS A 90 18.07 -4.40 -0.94
CA CYS A 90 17.05 -3.44 -1.38
C CYS A 90 16.39 -3.87 -2.70
N GLN A 91 17.19 -4.25 -3.69
CA GLN A 91 16.71 -4.75 -4.98
C GLN A 91 15.84 -6.00 -4.80
N TYR A 92 16.32 -7.00 -4.06
CA TYR A 92 15.58 -8.24 -3.80
C TYR A 92 14.21 -7.96 -3.17
N VAL A 93 14.16 -7.08 -2.16
CA VAL A 93 12.88 -6.74 -1.51
C VAL A 93 11.96 -5.99 -2.48
N THR A 94 12.50 -5.10 -3.31
CA THR A 94 11.74 -4.35 -4.32
C THR A 94 11.11 -5.27 -5.36
N GLU A 95 11.87 -6.24 -5.87
CA GLU A 95 11.36 -7.24 -6.81
C GLU A 95 10.26 -8.08 -6.15
N LYS A 96 10.49 -8.59 -4.93
CA LYS A 96 9.49 -9.39 -4.22
C LYS A 96 8.18 -8.66 -3.95
N VAL A 97 8.25 -7.38 -3.60
CA VAL A 97 7.06 -6.57 -3.35
C VAL A 97 6.33 -6.25 -4.65
N SER A 98 7.06 -6.02 -5.75
CA SER A 98 6.49 -5.64 -7.05
C SER A 98 5.89 -6.84 -7.80
N GLU A 99 6.41 -8.04 -7.56
CA GLU A 99 5.96 -9.29 -8.19
C GLU A 99 4.83 -9.99 -7.41
N GLU A 100 4.48 -9.52 -6.21
CA GLU A 100 3.43 -10.14 -5.40
C GLU A 100 2.10 -10.11 -6.14
N LYS A 101 1.52 -11.30 -6.35
CA LYS A 101 0.26 -11.48 -7.07
C LYS A 101 -0.92 -11.35 -6.11
N VAL A 102 -1.95 -10.63 -6.54
CA VAL A 102 -3.20 -10.39 -5.80
C VAL A 102 -4.37 -10.90 -6.62
#